data_AF-A0A4Y2EXZ2-F1
#
_entry.id   AF-A0A4Y2EXZ2-F1
#
_cell.length_a   1.000
_cell.length_b   1.000
_cell.length_c   1.000
_cell.angle_alpha   90.00
_cell.angle_beta   90.00
_cell.angle_gamma   90.00
#
_symmetry.space_group_name_H-M   'P 1'
#
loop_
_entity.id
_entity.type
_entity.pdbx_description
1 polymer ?
#
loop_
_entity_poly.entity_id
_entity_poly.type
_entity_poly.pdbx_seq_one_letter_code
_entity_poly.pdbx_strand_id
1 'polypeptide(L)'
;MASLKCSTHFYNKCYQLHGFPEPWKKGIIVLFHMDGKEADKIKSYRPVTLLPTIGKVLEQILLRRLNHTLKKKNLLHHNQFVFRDGRSIGDAIHQLVEKIHDAKNKKLHTLFISLDIQGTFDHLQYNSIRNTLDEINFPSRTIETLKDIFNDRKVTIQTAQGPVSWSQQQG
;
A
#
# COMPACT_ATOMS: atom_id res chain seq x y z
N MET A 1 -6.55 3.35 -31.77
CA MET A 1 -6.65 4.67 -31.11
C MET A 1 -7.99 4.93 -30.38
N ALA A 2 -9.14 4.41 -30.81
CA ALA A 2 -10.43 4.64 -30.14
C ALA A 2 -10.55 4.03 -28.72
N SER A 3 -9.98 2.83 -28.51
CA SER A 3 -10.00 2.13 -27.21
C SER A 3 -9.31 2.92 -26.08
N LEU A 4 -8.17 3.58 -26.35
CA LEU A 4 -7.45 4.40 -25.37
C LEU A 4 -8.21 5.68 -24.95
N LYS A 5 -9.03 6.24 -25.84
CA LYS A 5 -9.84 7.44 -25.55
C LYS A 5 -11.00 7.09 -24.60
N CYS A 6 -11.63 5.93 -24.80
CA CYS A 6 -12.70 5.44 -23.94
C CYS A 6 -12.21 5.14 -22.51
N SER A 7 -11.05 4.47 -22.37
CA SER A 7 -10.47 4.17 -21.05
C SER A 7 -10.11 5.43 -20.28
N THR A 8 -9.50 6.41 -20.94
CA THR A 8 -9.15 7.70 -20.33
C THR A 8 -10.40 8.46 -19.88
N HIS A 9 -11.44 8.47 -20.70
CA HIS A 9 -12.73 9.07 -20.34
C HIS A 9 -13.34 8.43 -19.09
N PHE A 10 -13.31 7.09 -19.01
CA PHE A 10 -13.85 6.35 -17.86
C PHE A 10 -13.12 6.70 -16.56
N TYR A 11 -11.79 6.62 -16.53
CA TYR A 11 -11.02 6.95 -15.32
C TYR A 11 -11.17 8.41 -14.90
N ASN A 12 -11.26 9.33 -15.87
CA ASN A 12 -11.55 10.73 -15.59
C ASN A 12 -12.93 10.89 -14.97
N LYS A 13 -13.94 10.11 -15.41
CA LYS A 13 -15.27 10.15 -14.84
C LYS A 13 -15.29 9.62 -13.41
N CYS A 14 -14.64 8.50 -13.12
CA CYS A 14 -14.46 8.00 -11.75
C CYS A 14 -13.83 9.08 -10.84
N TYR A 15 -12.76 9.71 -11.31
CA TYR A 15 -12.06 10.77 -10.59
C TYR A 15 -12.92 12.03 -10.37
N GLN A 16 -13.75 12.41 -11.35
CA GLN A 16 -14.68 13.54 -11.22
C GLN A 16 -15.82 13.27 -10.24
N LEU A 17 -16.27 12.02 -10.15
CA LEU A 17 -17.32 11.58 -9.23
C LEU A 17 -16.79 11.20 -7.84
N HIS A 18 -15.47 11.31 -7.63
CA HIS A 18 -14.78 10.90 -6.40
C HIS A 18 -15.02 9.44 -6.01
N GLY A 19 -15.35 8.60 -6.99
CA GLY A 19 -15.87 7.25 -6.76
C GLY A 19 -14.92 6.19 -7.32
N PHE A 20 -14.68 5.15 -6.52
CA PHE A 20 -14.02 3.94 -6.95
C PHE A 20 -15.08 2.85 -7.18
N PRO A 21 -15.23 2.34 -8.42
CA PRO A 21 -16.30 1.40 -8.75
C PRO A 21 -16.34 0.17 -7.82
N GLU A 22 -17.52 -0.13 -7.26
CA GLU A 22 -17.71 -1.24 -6.31
C GLU A 22 -17.24 -2.60 -6.84
N PRO A 23 -17.47 -2.98 -8.11
CA PRO A 23 -16.95 -4.25 -8.63
C PRO A 23 -15.43 -4.36 -8.58
N TRP A 24 -14.71 -3.23 -8.55
CA TRP A 24 -13.25 -3.20 -8.52
C TRP A 24 -12.69 -3.28 -7.10
N LYS A 25 -13.55 -3.14 -6.08
CA LYS A 25 -13.22 -3.30 -4.66
C LYS A 25 -13.38 -4.74 -4.17
N LYS A 26 -13.85 -5.64 -5.03
CA LYS A 26 -14.01 -7.07 -4.75
C LYS A 26 -12.72 -7.81 -5.06
N GLY A 27 -12.08 -8.35 -4.02
CA GLY A 27 -10.85 -9.11 -4.13
C GLY A 27 -11.05 -10.62 -3.95
N ILE A 28 -10.16 -11.40 -4.55
CA ILE A 28 -10.05 -12.84 -4.31
C ILE A 28 -8.78 -13.10 -3.51
N ILE A 29 -8.89 -13.78 -2.38
CA ILE A 29 -7.74 -14.19 -1.57
C ILE A 29 -7.17 -15.47 -2.13
N VAL A 30 -5.86 -15.43 -2.39
CA VAL A 30 -5.04 -16.59 -2.76
C VAL A 30 -3.99 -16.80 -1.68
N LEU A 31 -3.83 -18.04 -1.22
CA LEU A 31 -2.85 -18.41 -0.21
C LEU A 31 -1.56 -18.87 -0.88
N PHE A 32 -0.45 -18.20 -0.58
CA PHE A 32 0.88 -18.59 -1.02
C PHE A 32 1.62 -19.30 0.10
N HIS A 33 2.01 -20.56 -0.13
CA HIS A 33 2.81 -21.31 0.82
C HIS A 33 4.23 -20.72 0.91
N MET A 34 4.75 -20.55 2.13
CA MET A 34 6.10 -20.09 2.36
C MET A 34 7.08 -21.26 2.31
N ASP A 35 8.15 -21.09 1.53
CA ASP A 35 9.20 -22.09 1.39
C ASP A 35 9.80 -22.49 2.75
N GLY A 36 10.00 -23.79 2.94
CA GLY A 36 10.58 -24.36 4.16
C GLY A 36 9.66 -24.38 5.39
N LYS A 37 8.38 -24.03 5.26
CA LYS A 37 7.39 -24.14 6.34
C LYS A 37 6.49 -25.36 6.18
N GLU A 38 5.88 -25.79 7.28
CA GLU A 38 5.00 -26.96 7.32
C GLU A 38 3.62 -26.63 6.72
N ALA A 39 3.16 -27.42 5.75
CA ALA A 39 1.97 -27.12 4.95
C ALA A 39 0.64 -27.22 5.73
N ASP A 40 0.63 -27.87 6.90
CA ASP A 40 -0.53 -28.04 7.78
C ASP A 40 -0.79 -26.81 8.67
N LYS A 41 0.20 -25.94 8.86
CA LYS A 41 0.08 -24.73 9.68
C LYS A 41 -0.45 -23.55 8.86
N ILE A 42 -1.51 -22.91 9.35
CA ILE A 42 -2.07 -21.69 8.73
C ILE A 42 -1.01 -20.57 8.61
N LYS A 43 -0.14 -20.43 9.62
CA LYS A 43 0.97 -19.45 9.63
C LYS A 43 2.05 -19.72 8.58
N SER A 44 1.95 -20.81 7.83
CA SER A 44 2.84 -21.13 6.70
C SER A 44 2.38 -20.50 5.39
N TYR A 45 1.20 -19.89 5.36
CA TYR A 45 0.66 -19.25 4.17
C TYR A 45 0.63 -17.73 4.30
N ARG A 46 0.84 -17.05 3.18
CA ARG A 46 0.65 -15.61 3.03
C ARG A 46 -0.61 -15.36 2.20
N PRO A 47 -1.65 -14.72 2.76
CA PRO A 47 -2.79 -14.31 1.97
C PRO A 47 -2.40 -13.15 1.05
N VAL A 48 -2.79 -13.24 -0.22
CA VAL A 48 -2.67 -12.15 -1.19
C VAL A 48 -4.03 -11.91 -1.80
N THR A 49 -4.50 -10.66 -1.71
CA THR A 49 -5.77 -10.27 -2.32
C THR A 49 -5.56 -9.82 -3.76
N LEU A 50 -6.16 -10.52 -4.70
CA LEU A 50 -6.17 -10.20 -6.12
C LEU A 50 -7.38 -9.31 -6.45
N LEU A 51 -7.11 -8.07 -6.84
CA LEU A 51 -8.12 -7.12 -7.34
C LEU A 51 -8.18 -7.11 -8.87
N PRO A 52 -9.32 -6.71 -9.47
CA PRO A 52 -9.47 -6.54 -10.91
C PRO A 52 -8.41 -5.58 -11.48
N THR A 53 -7.75 -5.98 -12.56
CA THR A 53 -6.67 -5.21 -13.20
C THR A 53 -7.10 -3.80 -13.60
N ILE A 54 -8.35 -3.64 -14.04
CA ILE A 54 -8.91 -2.33 -14.41
C ILE A 54 -8.95 -1.36 -13.22
N GLY A 55 -9.18 -1.86 -11.99
CA GLY A 55 -9.15 -1.09 -10.75
C GLY A 55 -7.73 -0.68 -10.37
N LYS A 56 -6.76 -1.59 -10.53
CA LYS A 56 -5.33 -1.32 -10.29
C LYS A 56 -4.79 -0.16 -11.13
N VAL A 57 -5.32 0.05 -12.33
CA VAL A 57 -4.95 1.22 -13.15
C VAL A 57 -5.42 2.53 -12.51
N LEU A 58 -6.64 2.57 -11.95
CA LEU A 58 -7.13 3.74 -11.22
C LEU A 58 -6.33 3.97 -9.94
N GLU A 59 -6.04 2.91 -9.18
CA GLU A 59 -5.14 2.96 -8.01
C GLU A 59 -3.78 3.57 -8.38
N GLN A 60 -3.19 3.15 -9.50
CA GLN A 60 -1.91 3.69 -9.97
C GLN A 60 -1.99 5.17 -10.35
N ILE A 61 -3.09 5.62 -10.96
CA ILE A 61 -3.32 7.05 -11.27
C ILE A 61 -3.40 7.86 -9.98
N LEU A 62 -4.15 7.38 -8.98
CA LEU A 62 -4.30 8.03 -7.68
C LEU A 62 -2.97 8.04 -6.92
N LEU A 63 -2.21 6.94 -6.92
CA LEU A 63 -0.89 6.83 -6.29
C LEU A 63 0.11 7.84 -6.87
N ARG A 64 0.12 8.02 -8.21
CA ARG A 64 0.98 9.03 -8.84
C ARG A 64 0.62 10.46 -8.40
N ARG A 65 -0.67 10.77 -8.26
CA ARG A 65 -1.15 12.07 -7.75
C ARG A 65 -0.80 12.26 -6.28
N LEU A 66 -0.92 11.20 -5.48
CA LEU A 66 -0.50 11.14 -4.08
C LEU A 66 0.99 11.47 -3.95
N ASN A 67 1.85 10.69 -4.62
CA ASN A 67 3.30 10.86 -4.57
C ASN A 67 3.76 12.25 -5.05
N HIS A 68 3.15 12.78 -6.12
CA HIS A 68 3.47 14.12 -6.60
C HIS A 68 3.27 15.19 -5.53
N THR A 69 2.15 15.14 -4.82
CA THR A 69 1.83 16.14 -3.79
C THR A 69 2.63 15.89 -2.51
N LEU A 70 2.84 14.63 -2.09
CA LEU A 70 3.71 14.29 -0.96
C LEU A 70 5.12 14.85 -1.17
N LYS A 71 5.65 14.74 -2.40
CA LYS A 71 6.95 15.31 -2.80
C LYS A 71 6.91 16.84 -2.82
N LYS A 72 5.90 17.45 -3.44
CA LYS A 72 5.75 18.91 -3.53
C LYS A 72 5.67 19.58 -2.15
N LYS A 73 5.03 18.92 -1.18
CA LYS A 73 4.86 19.41 0.19
C LYS A 73 5.93 18.92 1.16
N ASN A 74 6.87 18.10 0.71
CA ASN A 74 7.92 17.48 1.53
C ASN A 74 7.39 16.78 2.80
N LEU A 75 6.31 16.01 2.67
CA LEU A 75 5.61 15.39 3.81
C LEU A 75 6.24 14.06 4.27
N LEU A 76 7.09 13.45 3.44
CA LEU A 76 7.75 12.19 3.77
C LEU A 76 9.07 12.45 4.50
N HIS A 77 9.25 11.81 5.66
CA HIS A 77 10.46 11.92 6.45
C HIS A 77 11.72 11.58 5.64
N HIS A 78 12.81 12.31 5.86
CA HIS A 78 14.04 12.17 5.07
C HIS A 78 14.71 10.79 5.21
N ASN A 79 14.49 10.10 6.32
CA ASN A 79 14.96 8.73 6.58
C ASN A 79 13.96 7.64 6.15
N GLN A 80 12.91 7.98 5.40
CA GLN A 80 12.05 6.99 4.76
C GLN A 80 12.59 6.67 3.37
N PHE A 81 13.12 5.45 3.21
CA PHE A 81 13.79 5.01 1.98
C PHE A 81 12.94 4.09 1.11
N VAL A 82 12.06 3.30 1.73
CA VAL A 82 11.19 2.34 1.01
C VAL A 82 9.89 3.03 0.58
N PHE A 83 9.32 2.60 -0.55
CA PHE A 83 8.10 3.15 -1.15
C PHE A 83 8.19 4.64 -1.50
N ARG A 84 9.40 5.14 -1.82
CA ARG A 84 9.66 6.53 -2.17
C ARG A 84 10.45 6.64 -3.46
N ASP A 85 9.96 7.46 -4.39
CA ASP A 85 10.65 7.72 -5.65
C ASP A 85 12.03 8.35 -5.41
N GLY A 86 13.06 7.79 -6.06
CA GLY A 86 14.44 8.28 -5.97
C GLY A 86 15.15 7.95 -4.66
N ARG A 87 14.65 6.99 -3.88
CA ARG A 87 15.34 6.41 -2.72
C ARG A 87 15.44 4.90 -2.88
N SER A 88 16.48 4.31 -2.31
CA SER A 88 16.71 2.87 -2.33
C SER A 88 17.06 2.33 -0.94
N ILE A 89 16.92 1.01 -0.77
CA ILE A 89 17.43 0.32 0.43
C ILE A 89 18.96 0.47 0.52
N GLY A 90 19.65 0.55 -0.63
CA GLY A 90 21.09 0.82 -0.68
C GLY A 90 21.44 2.16 -0.03
N ASP A 91 20.65 3.21 -0.28
CA ASP A 91 20.85 4.53 0.33
C ASP A 91 20.70 4.47 1.86
N ALA A 92 19.73 3.67 2.35
CA ALA A 92 19.50 3.48 3.77
C ALA A 92 20.69 2.80 4.46
N ILE A 93 21.20 1.73 3.83
CA ILE A 93 22.36 0.98 4.31
C ILE A 93 23.61 1.87 4.27
N HIS A 94 23.81 2.60 3.17
CA HIS A 94 24.94 3.51 3.03
C HIS A 94 24.94 4.57 4.14
N GLN A 95 23.81 5.24 4.37
CA GLN A 95 23.68 6.23 5.44
C GLN A 95 23.91 5.62 6.84
N LEU A 96 23.48 4.37 7.08
CA LEU A 96 23.75 3.68 8.34
C LEU A 96 25.25 3.41 8.52
N VAL A 97 25.92 2.89 7.49
CA VAL A 97 27.35 2.58 7.50
C VAL A 97 28.19 3.84 7.70
N GLU A 98 27.85 4.94 7.02
CA GLU A 98 28.51 6.23 7.21
C GLU A 98 28.42 6.71 8.67
N LYS A 99 27.23 6.65 9.28
CA LYS A 99 27.05 7.04 10.70
C LYS A 99 27.90 6.20 11.65
N ILE A 100 27.98 4.89 11.41
CA ILE A 100 28.82 3.98 12.21
C ILE A 100 30.30 4.33 12.02
N HIS A 101 30.71 4.60 10.77
CA HIS A 101 32.09 4.95 10.44
C HIS A 101 32.51 6.29 11.08
N ASP A 102 31.65 7.30 11.03
CA ASP A 102 31.87 8.60 11.65
C ASP A 102 32.00 8.49 13.18
N ALA A 103 31.14 7.70 13.82
CA ALA A 103 31.22 7.46 15.26
C ALA A 103 32.54 6.75 15.63
N LYS A 104 32.95 5.75 14.82
CA LYS A 104 34.23 5.06 14.99
C LYS A 104 35.42 6.02 14.87
N ASN A 105 35.42 6.89 13.86
CA ASN A 105 36.48 7.88 13.64
C ASN A 105 36.59 8.88 14.81
N LYS A 106 35.45 9.19 15.45
CA LYS A 106 35.38 10.02 16.66
C LYS A 106 35.65 9.25 17.96
N LYS A 107 36.02 7.97 17.89
CA LYS A 107 36.25 7.06 19.03
C LYS A 107 35.03 6.96 19.97
N LEU A 108 33.82 7.07 19.42
CA LEU A 108 32.58 6.92 20.17
C LEU A 108 32.09 5.47 20.16
N HIS A 109 31.38 5.07 21.22
CA HIS A 109 30.62 3.83 21.23
C HIS A 109 29.35 3.97 20.39
N THR A 110 29.01 2.94 19.63
CA THR A 110 27.82 2.92 18.76
C THR A 110 26.89 1.80 19.20
N LEU A 111 25.62 2.13 19.42
CA LEU A 111 24.53 1.18 19.66
C LEU A 111 23.58 1.20 18.47
N PHE A 112 23.28 0.03 17.92
CA PHE A 112 22.28 -0.14 16.86
C PHE A 112 21.07 -0.88 17.41
N ILE A 113 19.89 -0.28 17.24
CA ILE A 113 18.60 -0.87 17.63
C ILE A 113 17.82 -1.15 16.35
N SER A 114 17.46 -2.41 16.14
CA SER A 114 16.60 -2.83 15.04
C SER A 114 15.20 -3.12 15.57
N LEU A 115 14.19 -2.59 14.88
CA LEU A 115 12.78 -2.79 15.18
C LEU A 115 12.10 -3.38 13.95
N ASP A 116 11.35 -4.46 14.15
CA ASP A 116 10.51 -5.07 13.12
C ASP A 116 9.07 -5.14 13.61
N ILE A 117 8.13 -4.76 12.75
CA ILE A 117 6.70 -4.74 13.09
C ILE A 117 6.06 -5.97 12.47
N GLN A 118 5.50 -6.84 13.31
CA GLN A 118 4.87 -8.06 12.84
C GLN A 118 3.56 -7.78 12.09
N GLY A 119 3.43 -8.34 10.88
CA GLY A 119 2.17 -8.36 10.14
C GLY A 119 1.60 -6.98 9.82
N THR A 120 2.44 -6.03 9.40
CA THR A 120 2.03 -4.63 9.18
C THR A 120 0.83 -4.45 8.27
N PHE A 121 0.77 -5.20 7.16
CA PHE A 121 -0.35 -5.12 6.23
C PHE A 121 -1.62 -5.72 6.84
N ASP A 122 -1.54 -6.93 7.41
CA ASP A 122 -2.69 -7.66 7.98
C ASP A 122 -3.36 -6.92 9.15
N HIS A 123 -2.62 -6.07 9.87
CA HIS A 123 -3.13 -5.30 11.01
C HIS A 123 -3.51 -3.86 10.65
N LEU A 124 -3.30 -3.42 9.40
CA LEU A 124 -3.53 -2.04 9.01
C LEU A 124 -5.03 -1.72 8.95
N GLN A 125 -5.50 -0.91 9.89
CA GLN A 125 -6.90 -0.49 9.97
C GLN A 125 -7.22 0.55 8.90
N TYR A 126 -8.26 0.32 8.10
CA TYR A 126 -8.65 1.25 7.04
C TYR A 126 -9.09 2.61 7.58
N ASN A 127 -9.68 2.66 8.78
CA ASN A 127 -10.01 3.91 9.45
C ASN A 127 -8.77 4.74 9.78
N SER A 128 -7.67 4.12 10.19
CA SER A 128 -6.41 4.83 10.43
C SER A 128 -5.89 5.45 9.14
N ILE A 129 -5.94 4.73 8.02
CA ILE A 129 -5.54 5.27 6.70
C ILE A 129 -6.41 6.48 6.33
N ARG A 130 -7.73 6.37 6.49
CA ARG A 130 -8.67 7.47 6.18
C ARG A 130 -8.36 8.72 7.01
N ASN A 131 -8.14 8.57 8.32
CA ASN A 131 -7.82 9.67 9.21
C ASN A 131 -6.49 10.33 8.81
N THR A 132 -5.46 9.53 8.52
CA THR A 132 -4.19 10.06 8.00
C THR A 132 -4.39 10.80 6.69
N LEU A 133 -5.23 10.32 5.76
CA LEU A 133 -5.52 11.05 4.52
C LEU A 133 -6.22 12.39 4.76
N ASP A 134 -7.06 12.51 5.79
CA ASP A 134 -7.73 13.75 6.15
C ASP A 134 -6.78 14.79 6.75
N GLU A 135 -5.74 14.36 7.48
CA GLU A 135 -4.70 15.24 8.01
C GLU A 135 -3.83 15.85 6.91
N ILE A 136 -3.68 15.15 5.79
CA ILE A 136 -2.86 15.63 4.68
C ILE A 136 -3.72 16.55 3.81
N ASN A 137 -3.49 17.87 3.88
CA ASN A 137 -4.23 18.90 3.12
C ASN A 137 -4.11 18.76 1.58
N PHE A 138 -4.70 17.75 0.97
CA PHE A 138 -4.62 17.39 -0.45
C PHE A 138 -5.79 17.97 -1.27
N PRO A 139 -5.76 17.92 -2.61
CA PRO A 139 -6.97 18.12 -3.40
C PRO A 139 -8.05 17.12 -2.98
N SER A 140 -9.21 17.64 -2.57
CA SER A 140 -10.31 16.85 -1.99
C SER A 140 -10.65 15.62 -2.82
N ARG A 141 -10.69 15.77 -4.16
CA ARG A 141 -11.01 14.69 -5.10
C ARG A 141 -10.13 13.44 -4.98
N THR A 142 -8.81 13.63 -4.83
CA THR A 142 -7.87 12.50 -4.74
C THR A 142 -8.03 11.79 -3.39
N ILE A 143 -8.15 12.55 -2.30
CA ILE A 143 -8.39 11.99 -0.97
C ILE A 143 -9.71 11.22 -0.95
N GLU A 144 -10.79 11.85 -1.40
CA GLU A 144 -12.14 11.26 -1.38
C GLU A 144 -12.15 9.94 -2.17
N THR A 145 -11.55 9.93 -3.38
CA THR A 145 -11.44 8.69 -4.17
C THR A 145 -10.57 7.64 -3.48
N LEU A 146 -9.45 8.04 -2.85
CA LEU A 146 -8.59 7.13 -2.09
C LEU A 146 -9.31 6.54 -0.87
N LYS A 147 -10.08 7.35 -0.14
CA LYS A 147 -10.91 6.90 0.99
C LYS A 147 -11.99 5.93 0.52
N ASP A 148 -12.56 6.16 -0.67
CA ASP A 148 -13.60 5.29 -1.23
C ASP A 148 -13.09 3.89 -1.60
N ILE A 149 -11.80 3.72 -1.94
CA ILE A 149 -11.18 2.40 -2.16
C ILE A 149 -11.40 1.47 -0.96
N PHE A 150 -11.35 2.04 0.25
CA PHE A 150 -11.50 1.29 1.49
C PHE A 150 -12.95 1.07 1.91
N ASN A 151 -13.91 1.74 1.27
CA ASN A 151 -15.35 1.63 1.58
C ASN A 151 -15.95 0.39 0.90
N ASP A 152 -16.78 -0.35 1.64
CA ASP A 152 -17.53 -1.51 1.14
C ASP A 152 -16.66 -2.56 0.42
N ARG A 153 -15.39 -2.63 0.84
CA ARG A 153 -14.43 -3.57 0.29
C ARG A 153 -14.84 -4.98 0.69
N LYS A 154 -14.80 -5.91 -0.26
CA LYS A 154 -15.17 -7.31 -0.02
C LYS A 154 -14.08 -8.21 -0.52
N VAL A 155 -13.82 -9.27 0.22
CA VAL A 155 -12.88 -10.32 -0.17
C VAL A 155 -13.58 -11.65 -0.20
N THR A 156 -13.11 -12.53 -1.08
CA THR A 156 -13.63 -13.89 -1.23
C THR A 156 -12.48 -14.87 -1.23
N ILE A 157 -12.59 -15.95 -0.46
CA ILE A 157 -11.65 -17.08 -0.52
C ILE A 157 -12.38 -18.32 -1.05
N GLN A 158 -11.68 -19.12 -1.86
CA GLN A 158 -12.20 -20.40 -2.32
C GLN A 158 -11.92 -21.48 -1.28
N THR A 159 -12.95 -22.20 -0.86
CA THR A 159 -12.83 -23.34 0.07
C THR A 159 -13.38 -24.61 -0.58
N ALA A 160 -13.15 -25.76 0.05
CA ALA A 160 -13.70 -27.04 -0.43
C ALA A 160 -15.24 -27.05 -0.44
N GLN A 161 -15.88 -26.23 0.40
CA GLN A 161 -17.33 -26.09 0.49
C GLN A 161 -17.89 -25.00 -0.45
N GLY A 162 -17.04 -24.30 -1.19
CA GLY A 162 -17.41 -23.19 -2.07
C GLY A 162 -16.81 -21.84 -1.66
N PRO A 163 -17.15 -20.76 -2.37
CA PRO A 163 -16.64 -19.43 -2.07
C PRO A 163 -17.23 -18.87 -0.78
N VAL A 164 -16.38 -18.32 0.08
CA VAL A 164 -16.78 -17.58 1.29
C VAL A 164 -16.38 -16.12 1.12
N SER A 165 -17.35 -15.20 1.27
CA SER A 165 -17.14 -13.75 1.09
C SER A 165 -17.48 -12.97 2.35
N TRP A 166 -16.70 -11.94 2.65
CA TRP A 166 -16.97 -11.03 3.78
C TRP A 166 -16.48 -9.61 3.49
N SER A 167 -16.94 -8.66 4.30
CA SER A 167 -16.49 -7.27 4.26
C SER A 167 -15.10 -7.14 4.88
N GLN A 168 -14.18 -6.49 4.18
CA GLN A 168 -12.80 -6.26 4.62
C GLN A 168 -12.67 -4.84 5.22
N GLN A 169 -12.28 -4.75 6.49
CA GLN A 169 -12.11 -3.47 7.23
C GLN A 169 -10.66 -3.19 7.66
N GLN A 170 -9.79 -4.19 7.50
CA GLN A 170 -8.36 -4.14 7.75
C GLN A 170 -7.65 -4.94 6.65
N GLY A 171 -6.33 -4.80 6.54
CA GLY A 171 -5.54 -5.53 5.55
C GLY A 171 -5.67 -7.05 5.62
#